data_AF-Q0AXG9-F1
#
_entry.id   AF-Q0AXG9-F1
#
_cell.length_a   1.000
_cell.length_b   1.000
_cell.length_c   1.000
_cell.angle_alpha   90.00
_cell.angle_beta   90.00
_cell.angle_gamma   90.00
#
_symmetry.space_group_name_H-M   'P 1'
#
loop_
_entity.id
_entity.type
_entity.pdbx_description
1 polymer ?
#
loop_
_entity_poly.entity_id
_entity_poly.type
_entity_poly.pdbx_seq_one_letter_code
_entity_poly.pdbx_strand_id
1 'polypeptide(L)'
;MRIFLNGQEMHFAEGGYQYVFLKPYKRSQQETIPQGSGKLHIQLYDNGVQIRTLITHDEVSTLVNRDLAIDTKNQKIYILEEGSRYQKNLDGSVEILSPE
;
A
#
# COMPACT_ATOMS: atom_id res chain seq x y z
N MET A 1 -3.36 11.92 14.19
CA MET A 1 -3.38 11.53 12.77
C MET A 1 -3.47 10.01 12.67
N ARG A 2 -4.63 9.49 12.25
CA ARG A 2 -4.88 8.05 12.05
C ARG A 2 -4.48 7.64 10.63
N ILE A 3 -4.04 6.40 10.43
CA ILE A 3 -3.55 5.93 9.14
C ILE A 3 -4.36 4.70 8.74
N PHE A 4 -4.91 4.70 7.53
CA PHE A 4 -5.66 3.59 6.98
C PHE A 4 -5.08 3.14 5.64
N LEU A 5 -5.11 1.82 5.42
CA LEU A 5 -4.74 1.18 4.17
C LEU A 5 -5.82 0.18 3.79
N ASN A 6 -6.49 0.38 2.66
CA ASN A 6 -7.63 -0.42 2.21
C ASN A 6 -8.70 -0.61 3.31
N GLY A 7 -8.93 0.43 4.13
CA GLY A 7 -9.89 0.42 5.24
C GLY A 7 -9.38 -0.22 6.54
N GLN A 8 -8.19 -0.82 6.55
CA GLN A 8 -7.55 -1.33 7.76
C GLN A 8 -6.75 -0.21 8.45
N GLU A 9 -6.95 -0.01 9.75
CA GLU A 9 -6.13 0.92 10.55
C GLU A 9 -4.70 0.37 10.70
N MET A 10 -3.73 1.23 10.44
CA MET A 10 -2.31 0.90 10.43
C MET A 10 -1.60 1.51 11.64
N HIS A 11 -0.71 0.73 12.23
CA HIS A 11 0.21 1.27 13.24
C HIS A 11 1.26 2.15 12.58
N PHE A 12 1.60 3.25 13.26
CA PHE A 12 2.72 4.10 12.86
C PHE A 12 4.02 3.28 12.90
N ALA A 13 4.78 3.34 11.81
CA ALA A 13 6.13 2.80 11.71
C ALA A 13 7.07 3.96 11.40
N GLU A 14 8.13 4.11 12.21
CA GLU A 14 9.18 5.09 11.94
C GLU A 14 9.85 4.76 10.60
N GLY A 15 9.93 5.74 9.69
CA GLY A 15 10.37 5.54 8.30
C GLY A 15 9.25 5.13 7.33
N GLY A 16 8.07 4.78 7.82
CA GLY A 16 6.92 4.36 7.03
C GLY A 16 7.03 2.92 6.51
N TYR A 17 6.04 2.50 5.71
CA TYR A 17 6.06 1.20 5.04
C TYR A 17 6.53 1.35 3.60
N GLN A 18 7.35 0.41 3.14
CA GLN A 18 7.77 0.30 1.75
C GLN A 18 6.74 -0.51 0.93
N TYR A 19 6.25 0.06 -0.17
CA TYR A 19 5.50 -0.72 -1.16
C TYR A 19 6.42 -1.64 -1.97
N VAL A 20 6.10 -2.93 -2.02
CA VAL A 20 6.81 -3.95 -2.80
C VAL A 20 5.87 -4.49 -3.87
N PHE A 21 6.20 -4.28 -5.13
CA PHE A 21 5.36 -4.72 -6.26
C PHE A 21 5.80 -6.12 -6.70
N LEU A 22 4.88 -7.10 -6.65
CA LEU A 22 5.20 -8.45 -7.13
C LEU A 22 5.33 -8.50 -8.65
N LYS A 23 4.50 -7.73 -9.37
CA LYS A 23 4.68 -7.48 -10.80
C LYS A 23 5.44 -6.17 -11.02
N PRO A 24 6.59 -6.21 -11.71
CA PRO A 24 7.37 -5.00 -11.95
C PRO A 24 6.60 -4.00 -12.82
N TYR A 25 6.86 -2.72 -12.58
CA TYR A 25 6.43 -1.60 -13.43
C TYR A 25 7.67 -0.88 -13.97
N LYS A 26 7.52 -0.14 -15.07
CA LYS A 26 8.61 0.69 -15.62
C LYS A 26 8.30 2.17 -15.56
N ARG A 27 7.01 2.51 -15.65
CA ARG A 27 6.53 3.88 -15.67
C ARG A 27 5.51 4.08 -14.57
N SER A 28 5.56 5.26 -13.98
CA SER A 28 4.57 5.75 -13.03
C SER A 28 4.24 7.20 -13.34
N GLN A 29 3.01 7.59 -13.04
CA GLN A 29 2.55 8.97 -13.05
C GLN A 29 2.02 9.31 -11.67
N GLN A 30 2.26 10.53 -11.22
CA GLN A 30 1.80 11.02 -9.93
C GLN A 30 1.09 12.36 -10.11
N GLU A 31 -0.04 12.50 -9.44
CA GLU A 31 -0.81 13.73 -9.38
C GLU A 31 -1.14 14.05 -7.92
N THR A 32 -1.23 15.33 -7.59
CA THR A 32 -1.71 15.81 -6.30
C THR A 32 -2.82 16.83 -6.53
N ILE A 33 -4.00 16.52 -6.03
CA ILE A 33 -5.21 17.32 -6.19
C ILE A 33 -5.56 17.90 -4.81
N PRO A 34 -5.54 19.24 -4.64
CA PRO A 34 -6.07 19.87 -3.43
C PRO A 34 -7.54 19.51 -3.24
N GLN A 35 -7.95 19.15 -2.03
CA GLN A 35 -9.34 18.78 -1.75
C GLN A 35 -9.80 19.39 -0.42
N GLY A 36 -10.50 20.53 -0.48
CA GLY A 36 -10.95 21.24 0.72
C GLY A 36 -9.78 21.56 1.65
N SER A 37 -9.81 21.02 2.86
CA SER A 37 -8.75 21.14 3.88
C SER A 37 -7.62 20.09 3.76
N GLY A 38 -7.68 19.21 2.74
CA GLY A 38 -6.74 18.11 2.54
C GLY A 38 -6.12 18.07 1.13
N LYS A 39 -5.42 16.97 0.85
CA LYS A 39 -4.80 16.68 -0.45
C LYS A 39 -5.04 15.23 -0.83
N LEU A 40 -5.46 15.01 -2.07
CA LEU A 40 -5.55 13.69 -2.67
C LEU A 40 -4.31 13.45 -3.54
N HIS A 41 -3.51 12.46 -3.19
CA HIS A 41 -2.40 12.00 -4.00
C HIS A 41 -2.84 10.78 -4.81
N ILE A 42 -2.62 10.80 -6.12
CA ILE A 42 -2.93 9.69 -7.02
C ILE A 42 -1.64 9.24 -7.68
N GLN A 43 -1.37 7.94 -7.65
CA GLN A 43 -0.23 7.31 -8.30
C GLN A 43 -0.74 6.21 -9.21
N LEU A 44 -0.38 6.28 -10.49
CA LEU A 44 -0.80 5.34 -11.53
C LEU A 44 0.44 4.66 -12.10
N TYR A 45 0.44 3.33 -12.15
CA TYR A 45 1.56 2.53 -12.63
C TYR A 45 1.20 1.77 -13.91
N ASP A 46 2.17 1.56 -14.79
CA ASP A 46 1.95 0.89 -16.08
C ASP A 46 1.67 -0.62 -15.97
N ASN A 47 1.89 -1.22 -14.80
CA ASN A 47 1.45 -2.58 -14.46
C ASN A 47 -0.03 -2.64 -14.02
N GLY A 48 -0.75 -1.50 -14.04
CA GLY A 48 -2.17 -1.39 -13.70
C GLY A 48 -2.46 -1.17 -12.22
N VAL A 49 -1.44 -1.04 -11.37
CA VAL A 49 -1.60 -0.64 -9.97
C VAL A 49 -1.97 0.84 -9.90
N GLN A 50 -2.89 1.16 -9.00
CA GLN A 50 -3.31 2.51 -8.68
C GLN A 50 -3.33 2.67 -7.16
N ILE A 51 -2.67 3.71 -6.66
CA ILE A 51 -2.62 4.06 -5.24
C ILE A 51 -3.23 5.46 -5.10
N ARG A 52 -4.25 5.59 -4.25
CA ARG A 52 -4.90 6.87 -3.94
C ARG A 52 -4.79 7.12 -2.45
N THR A 53 -4.18 8.22 -2.06
CA THR A 53 -4.00 8.59 -0.67
C THR A 53 -4.64 9.94 -0.41
N LEU A 54 -5.70 9.96 0.40
CA LEU A 54 -6.29 11.18 0.91
C LEU A 54 -5.61 11.54 2.23
N ILE A 55 -5.05 12.74 2.30
CA ILE A 55 -4.43 13.30 3.51
C ILE A 55 -5.27 14.47 3.99
N THR A 56 -5.74 14.37 5.23
CA THR A 56 -6.43 15.43 5.96
C THR A 56 -5.63 15.78 7.21
N HIS A 57 -6.14 16.73 8.02
CA HIS A 57 -5.53 17.05 9.31
C HIS A 57 -5.53 15.86 10.29
N ASP A 58 -6.60 15.06 10.28
CA ASP A 58 -6.84 14.03 11.30
C ASP A 58 -6.54 12.61 10.80
N GLU A 59 -6.57 12.40 9.48
CA GLU A 59 -6.54 11.08 8.86
C GLU A 59 -5.72 11.07 7.56
N VAL A 60 -4.94 9.99 7.38
CA VAL A 60 -4.37 9.57 6.11
C VAL A 60 -5.05 8.27 5.70
N SER A 61 -5.73 8.27 4.56
CA SER A 61 -6.45 7.09 4.06
C SER A 61 -5.95 6.71 2.68
N THR A 62 -5.39 5.51 2.56
CA THR A 62 -4.85 4.97 1.31
C THR A 62 -5.69 3.83 0.77
N LEU A 63 -6.01 3.89 -0.52
CA LEU A 63 -6.66 2.82 -1.28
C LEU A 63 -5.74 2.36 -2.42
N VAL A 64 -5.49 1.06 -2.48
CA VAL A 64 -4.76 0.37 -3.55
C VAL A 64 -5.72 -0.58 -4.26
N ASN A 65 -5.77 -0.55 -5.59
CA ASN A 65 -6.63 -1.40 -6.40
C ASN A 65 -6.11 -2.86 -6.56
N ARG A 66 -5.52 -3.40 -5.51
CA ARG A 66 -4.94 -4.74 -5.42
C ARG A 66 -5.11 -5.27 -4.00
N ASP A 67 -5.05 -6.60 -3.89
CA ASP A 67 -4.85 -7.23 -2.60
C ASP A 67 -3.46 -6.93 -2.05
N LEU A 68 -3.37 -6.83 -0.73
CA LEU A 68 -2.16 -6.44 -0.03
C LEU A 68 -1.81 -7.48 1.04
N ALA A 69 -0.51 -7.76 1.19
CA ALA A 69 0.01 -8.42 2.36
C ALA A 69 0.89 -7.45 3.15
N ILE A 70 0.60 -7.30 4.45
CA ILE A 70 1.24 -6.32 5.33
C ILE A 70 2.24 -7.06 6.22
N ASP A 71 3.51 -6.75 6.03
CA ASP A 71 4.62 -7.20 6.87
C ASP A 71 4.98 -6.08 7.84
N THR A 72 4.50 -6.20 9.08
CA THR A 72 4.73 -5.20 10.13
C THR A 72 6.13 -5.30 10.72
N LYS A 73 6.76 -6.48 10.65
CA LYS A 73 8.12 -6.70 11.19
C LYS A 73 9.17 -6.02 10.33
N ASN A 74 9.06 -6.17 9.02
CA ASN A 74 10.00 -5.64 8.02
C ASN A 74 9.51 -4.34 7.38
N GLN A 75 8.37 -3.81 7.81
CA GLN A 75 7.77 -2.56 7.33
C GLN A 75 7.53 -2.57 5.82
N LYS A 76 6.98 -3.67 5.29
CA LYS A 76 6.68 -3.83 3.86
C LYS A 76 5.19 -4.02 3.63
N ILE A 77 4.70 -3.46 2.53
CA ILE A 77 3.37 -3.74 2.00
C ILE A 77 3.55 -4.33 0.63
N TYR A 78 3.28 -5.62 0.50
CA TYR A 78 3.34 -6.33 -0.78
C TYR A 78 2.05 -6.07 -1.55
N ILE A 79 2.18 -5.53 -2.76
CA ILE A 79 1.10 -5.35 -3.72
C ILE A 79 1.02 -6.62 -4.56
N LEU A 80 -0.03 -7.40 -4.30
CA LEU A 80 -0.17 -8.76 -4.82
C LEU A 80 -0.74 -8.76 -6.25
N GLU A 81 -0.36 -9.77 -7.02
CA GLU A 81 -1.03 -10.11 -8.28
C GLU A 81 -2.17 -11.10 -8.03
N GLU A 82 -3.11 -11.19 -8.97
CA GLU A 82 -4.18 -12.18 -8.92
C GLU A 82 -3.62 -13.60 -8.76
N GLY A 83 -4.20 -14.35 -7.82
CA GLY A 83 -3.76 -15.72 -7.50
C GLY A 83 -2.49 -15.82 -6.66
N SER A 84 -1.84 -14.70 -6.31
CA SER A 84 -0.69 -14.70 -5.39
C SER A 84 -1.08 -15.27 -4.03
N ARG A 85 -0.25 -16.14 -3.48
CA ARG A 85 -0.44 -16.69 -2.13
C ARG A 85 0.64 -16.14 -1.19
N TYR A 86 0.29 -16.00 0.07
CA TYR A 86 1.24 -15.57 1.10
C TYR A 86 0.88 -16.19 2.45
N GLN A 87 1.87 -16.23 3.33
CA GLN A 87 1.71 -16.65 4.72
C GLN A 87 2.07 -15.49 5.64
N LYS A 88 1.23 -15.24 6.65
CA LYS A 88 1.52 -14.33 7.77
C LYS A 88 2.07 -15.14 8.94
N ASN A 89 3.24 -14.77 9.41
CA ASN A 89 3.86 -15.39 10.58
C ASN A 89 3.40 -14.69 11.86
N LEU A 90 3.54 -15.37 13.01
CA LEU A 90 3.15 -14.85 14.32
C LEU A 90 3.92 -13.59 14.74
N ASP A 91 5.13 -13.41 14.21
CA ASP A 91 5.98 -12.26 14.48
C ASP A 91 5.63 -11.03 13.61
N GLY A 92 4.59 -11.13 12.77
CA GLY A 92 4.15 -10.07 11.87
C GLY A 92 4.93 -10.00 10.54
N SER A 93 5.85 -10.91 10.28
CA SER A 93 6.47 -11.05 8.96
C SER A 93 5.53 -11.70 7.94
N VAL A 94 5.75 -11.40 6.66
CA VAL A 94 5.03 -12.03 5.54
C VAL A 94 6.00 -12.76 4.63
N GLU A 95 5.63 -13.98 4.27
CA GLU A 95 6.30 -14.75 3.23
C GLU A 95 5.39 -14.86 2.00
N ILE A 96 5.91 -14.47 0.83
CA ILE A 96 5.21 -14.64 -0.44
C ILE A 96 5.49 -16.04 -0.95
N LEU A 97 4.43 -16.82 -1.18
CA LEU A 97 4.54 -18.18 -1.68
C LEU A 97 4.56 -18.13 -3.20
N SER A 98 5.64 -18.62 -3.81
CA SER A 98 5.71 -18.76 -5.27
C SER A 98 4.60 -19.69 -5.76
N PRO A 99 3.96 -19.40 -6.90
CA PRO A 99 3.10 -20.38 -7.54
C PRO A 99 3.94 -21.60 -7.98
N GLU A 100 3.45 -22.81 -7.68
CA GLU A 100 3.94 -24.05 -8.29
C GLU A 100 3.53 -24.14 -9.77
#